data_AF-A0A1G2R2B7-F1
#
_entry.id   AF-A0A1G2R2B7-F1
#
_cell.length_a   1.000
_cell.length_b   1.000
_cell.length_c   1.000
_cell.angle_alpha   90.00
_cell.angle_beta   90.00
_cell.angle_gamma   90.00
#
_symmetry.space_group_name_H-M   'P 1'
#
loop_
_entity.id
_entity.type
_entity.pdbx_description
1 polymer ?
#
loop_
_entity_poly.entity_id
_entity_poly.type
_entity_poly.pdbx_seq_one_letter_code
_entity_poly.pdbx_strand_id
1 'polypeptide(L)'
;MRKGFTLIELLVVIAIIGLLASIVTVSLSSSQDRAKQAKIESFAAQVHHALAADAVGIWDFDDAVAGTANDTSGLKNNGVFPGGSSNPTSAADRNGQSGKAYQFTASGNQYISRADNPSLSMGDIDFTISAWVYMDSVPGASSIILGKFEAALGQREYLLAYVTSPSGFRFVVSNDGTASPYVDATNFGAPSTATWYHIIAWHDAAANTINIKVNNGTTNSTAHTTGVFNSTAAFQIGAYSNPVSNFWNGRIDDVRIYKRALSSAQIQQLYAEGLSDHSLAQE
;
A
#
# COMPACT_ATOMS: atom_id res chain seq x y z
N MET A 1 43.76 60.42 30.88
CA MET A 1 44.66 59.43 30.24
C MET A 1 43.81 58.30 29.71
N ARG A 2 43.72 58.11 28.38
CA ARG A 2 43.04 56.95 27.80
C ARG A 2 43.99 55.75 27.94
N LYS A 3 43.63 54.74 28.73
CA LYS A 3 44.36 53.46 28.75
C LYS A 3 44.18 52.81 27.37
N GLY A 4 45.29 52.63 26.66
CA GLY A 4 45.30 51.90 25.39
C GLY A 4 45.06 50.42 25.62
N PHE A 5 44.34 49.79 24.71
CA PHE A 5 44.08 48.35 24.72
C PHE A 5 45.40 47.58 24.58
N THR A 6 45.65 46.61 25.44
CA THR A 6 46.86 45.79 25.40
C THR A 6 46.76 44.70 24.33
N LEU A 7 47.90 44.30 23.77
CA LEU A 7 47.96 43.21 22.78
C LEU A 7 47.36 41.90 23.32
N ILE A 8 47.49 41.65 24.64
CA ILE A 8 46.95 40.44 25.26
C ILE A 8 45.41 40.49 25.35
N GLU A 9 44.82 41.64 25.63
CA GLU A 9 43.36 41.83 25.59
C GLU A 9 42.81 41.61 24.17
N LEU A 10 43.54 42.06 23.14
CA LEU A 10 43.11 41.87 21.74
C LEU A 10 43.14 40.39 21.32
N LEU A 11 44.18 39.66 21.71
CA LEU A 11 44.30 38.23 21.41
C LEU A 11 43.21 37.41 22.10
N VAL A 12 42.87 37.74 23.35
CA VAL A 12 41.79 37.08 24.09
C VAL A 12 40.43 37.30 23.41
N VAL A 13 40.16 38.52 22.93
CA VAL A 13 38.91 38.83 22.23
C VAL A 13 38.78 38.03 20.94
N ILE A 14 39.84 37.95 20.13
CA ILE A 14 39.81 37.18 18.87
C ILE A 14 39.60 35.68 19.14
N ALA A 15 40.26 35.12 20.16
CA ALA A 15 40.09 33.73 20.56
C ALA A 15 38.66 33.42 21.00
N ILE A 16 38.04 34.31 21.79
CA ILE A 16 36.64 34.16 22.24
C ILE A 16 35.68 34.25 21.05
N ILE A 17 35.88 35.19 20.14
CA ILE A 17 35.03 35.33 18.94
C ILE A 17 35.13 34.07 18.07
N GLY A 18 36.34 33.53 17.87
CA GLY A 18 36.53 32.29 17.12
C GLY A 18 35.80 31.09 17.74
N LEU A 19 35.88 30.95 19.08
CA LEU A 19 35.18 29.90 19.82
C LEU A 19 33.65 30.06 19.70
N LEU A 20 33.13 31.27 19.93
CA LEU A 20 31.70 31.55 19.85
C LEU A 20 31.14 31.34 18.44
N ALA A 21 31.87 31.78 17.41
CA ALA A 21 31.48 31.55 16.02
C ALA A 21 31.37 30.05 15.69
N SER A 22 32.33 29.26 16.17
CA SER A 22 32.33 27.79 16.00
C SER A 22 31.10 27.15 16.65
N ILE A 23 30.81 27.49 17.91
CA ILE A 23 29.65 26.97 18.65
C ILE A 23 28.34 27.35 17.94
N VAL A 24 28.22 28.59 17.49
CA VAL A 24 27.05 29.07 16.76
C VAL A 24 26.88 28.32 15.44
N THR A 25 27.95 28.07 14.68
CA THR A 25 27.84 27.32 13.41
C THR A 25 27.35 25.88 13.60
N VAL A 26 27.84 25.17 14.62
CA VAL A 26 27.39 23.80 14.96
C VAL A 26 25.93 23.79 15.47
N SER A 27 25.56 24.80 16.26
CA SER A 27 24.17 24.96 16.74
C SER A 27 23.20 25.29 15.60
N LEU A 28 23.64 26.10 14.63
CA LEU A 28 22.82 26.47 13.49
C LEU A 28 22.64 25.32 12.50
N SER A 29 23.69 24.54 12.20
CA SER A 29 23.59 23.36 11.34
C SER A 29 22.66 22.31 11.94
N SER A 30 22.78 22.00 13.23
CA SER A 30 21.88 21.07 13.92
C SER A 30 20.42 21.57 14.01
N SER A 31 20.19 22.88 14.01
CA SER A 31 18.85 23.46 13.96
C SER A 31 18.25 23.44 12.55
N GLN A 32 19.08 23.63 11.52
CA GLN A 32 18.69 23.50 10.11
C GLN A 32 18.33 22.05 9.76
N ASP A 33 19.08 21.07 10.25
CA ASP A 33 18.79 19.65 10.04
C ASP A 33 17.46 19.24 10.68
N ARG A 34 17.22 19.66 11.94
CA ARG A 34 15.92 19.46 12.62
C ARG A 34 14.77 20.14 11.90
N ALA A 35 14.96 21.37 11.41
CA ALA A 35 13.95 22.09 10.64
C ALA A 35 13.65 21.42 9.29
N LYS A 36 14.65 20.84 8.63
CA LYS A 36 14.49 20.07 7.39
C LYS A 36 13.71 18.78 7.65
N GLN A 37 14.05 18.06 8.72
CA GLN A 37 13.35 16.85 9.13
C GLN A 37 11.88 17.15 9.45
N ALA A 38 11.59 18.14 10.31
CA ALA A 38 10.22 18.52 10.65
C ALA A 38 9.39 18.92 9.42
N LYS A 39 10.00 19.59 8.42
CA LYS A 39 9.33 19.90 7.15
C LYS A 39 8.99 18.63 6.36
N ILE A 40 9.92 17.69 6.27
CA ILE A 40 9.69 16.40 5.60
C ILE A 40 8.57 15.63 6.31
N GLU A 41 8.60 15.57 7.63
CA GLU A 41 7.57 14.91 8.45
C GLU A 41 6.19 15.56 8.22
N SER A 42 6.12 16.90 8.23
CA SER A 42 4.88 17.62 7.98
C SER A 42 4.33 17.39 6.56
N PHE A 43 5.22 17.30 5.57
CA PHE A 43 4.84 17.03 4.18
C PHE A 43 4.38 15.58 4.02
N ALA A 44 5.11 14.62 4.60
CA ALA A 44 4.73 13.21 4.61
C ALA A 44 3.35 13.01 5.27
N ALA A 45 3.11 13.65 6.42
CA ALA A 45 1.81 13.62 7.09
C ALA A 45 0.70 14.22 6.23
N GLN A 46 0.95 15.35 5.54
CA GLN A 46 -0.02 15.94 4.62
C GLN A 46 -0.33 15.02 3.43
N VAL A 47 0.69 14.40 2.83
CA VAL A 47 0.51 13.43 1.75
C VAL A 47 -0.25 12.20 2.24
N HIS A 48 0.08 11.68 3.43
CA HIS A 48 -0.62 10.57 4.06
C HIS A 48 -2.11 10.88 4.25
N HIS A 49 -2.43 12.03 4.85
CA HIS A 49 -3.82 12.45 5.04
C HIS A 49 -4.57 12.63 3.72
N ALA A 50 -3.92 13.19 2.69
CA ALA A 50 -4.51 13.31 1.37
C ALA A 50 -4.76 11.93 0.73
N LEU A 51 -3.83 10.99 0.90
CA LEU A 51 -3.99 9.61 0.43
C LEU A 51 -5.04 8.83 1.20
N ALA A 52 -5.28 9.13 2.48
CA ALA A 52 -6.40 8.55 3.22
C ALA A 52 -7.74 9.15 2.76
N ALA A 53 -7.79 10.48 2.59
CA ALA A 53 -9.01 11.20 2.22
C ALA A 53 -9.49 10.90 0.79
N ASP A 54 -8.57 10.62 -0.13
CA ASP A 54 -8.88 10.33 -1.55
C ASP A 54 -9.25 8.87 -1.82
N ALA A 55 -9.01 7.97 -0.86
CA ALA A 55 -9.28 6.55 -1.05
C ALA A 55 -10.80 6.28 -1.03
N VAL A 56 -11.25 5.34 -1.86
CA VAL A 56 -12.64 4.86 -1.89
C VAL A 56 -12.84 3.55 -1.11
N GLY A 57 -11.75 3.01 -0.58
CA GLY A 57 -11.75 1.88 0.35
C GLY A 57 -10.40 1.79 1.04
N ILE A 58 -10.41 1.68 2.36
CA ILE A 58 -9.23 1.45 3.19
C ILE A 58 -9.57 0.35 4.18
N TRP A 59 -8.93 -0.82 4.03
CA TRP A 59 -8.93 -1.87 5.03
C TRP A 59 -7.52 -1.99 5.60
N ASP A 60 -7.25 -1.16 6.60
CA ASP A 60 -5.99 -1.15 7.37
C ASP A 60 -5.90 -2.33 8.34
N PHE A 61 -7.02 -2.97 8.68
CA PHE A 61 -7.11 -4.08 9.63
C PHE A 61 -6.46 -3.81 10.99
N ASP A 62 -6.35 -2.53 11.37
CA ASP A 62 -5.76 -2.10 12.64
C ASP A 62 -6.60 -2.52 13.87
N ASP A 63 -7.84 -2.92 13.62
CA ASP A 63 -8.78 -3.45 14.60
C ASP A 63 -9.06 -4.96 14.42
N ALA A 64 -8.17 -5.71 13.76
CA ALA A 64 -8.44 -7.12 13.40
C ALA A 64 -8.79 -8.01 14.59
N VAL A 65 -8.29 -7.69 15.79
CA VAL A 65 -8.64 -8.35 17.07
C VAL A 65 -10.12 -8.24 17.45
N ALA A 66 -10.82 -7.21 16.98
CA ALA A 66 -12.26 -7.06 17.16
C ALA A 66 -13.07 -7.99 16.25
N GLY A 67 -12.43 -8.68 15.29
CA GLY A 67 -13.11 -9.56 14.35
C GLY A 67 -13.96 -8.79 13.35
N THR A 68 -13.47 -7.64 12.88
CA THR A 68 -14.15 -6.77 11.91
C THR A 68 -13.25 -6.49 10.72
N ALA A 69 -13.86 -6.33 9.54
CA ALA A 69 -13.16 -5.86 8.33
C ALA A 69 -13.67 -4.46 7.96
N ASN A 70 -13.39 -3.48 8.82
CA ASN A 70 -13.93 -2.14 8.66
C ASN A 70 -13.25 -1.40 7.50
N ASP A 71 -14.03 -0.60 6.79
CA ASP A 71 -13.52 0.37 5.81
C ASP A 71 -13.38 1.75 6.48
N THR A 72 -12.15 2.24 6.57
CA THR A 72 -11.79 3.51 7.21
C THR A 72 -11.75 4.70 6.24
N SER A 73 -12.03 4.51 4.94
CA SER A 73 -12.12 5.59 3.93
C SER A 73 -13.29 6.57 4.13
N GLY A 74 -14.23 6.23 5.02
CA GLY A 74 -15.46 6.99 5.24
C GLY A 74 -16.63 6.56 4.35
N LEU A 75 -16.40 5.76 3.31
CA LEU A 75 -17.46 5.23 2.43
C LEU A 75 -18.18 3.99 2.98
N LYS A 76 -17.68 3.42 4.09
CA LYS A 76 -18.31 2.30 4.80
C LYS A 76 -18.52 1.07 3.91
N ASN A 77 -17.53 0.80 3.06
CA ASN A 77 -17.36 -0.45 2.32
C ASN A 77 -16.89 -1.62 3.21
N ASN A 78 -17.35 -1.65 4.47
CA ASN A 78 -17.01 -2.70 5.43
C ASN A 78 -17.20 -4.09 4.82
N GLY A 79 -16.17 -4.91 4.96
CA GLY A 79 -16.19 -6.32 4.64
C GLY A 79 -17.02 -7.11 5.65
N VAL A 80 -17.54 -8.22 5.19
CA VAL A 80 -18.33 -9.19 5.93
C VAL A 80 -17.60 -10.53 5.87
N PHE A 81 -17.47 -11.17 7.03
CA PHE A 81 -16.92 -12.51 7.07
C PHE A 81 -17.97 -13.58 6.74
N PRO A 82 -17.57 -14.71 6.15
CA PRO A 82 -18.52 -15.74 5.72
C PRO A 82 -19.16 -16.52 6.88
N GLY A 83 -18.52 -16.50 8.06
CA GLY A 83 -18.91 -17.24 9.26
C GLY A 83 -18.03 -18.47 9.53
N GLY A 84 -17.94 -18.85 10.80
CA GLY A 84 -17.28 -20.10 11.22
C GLY A 84 -15.79 -20.17 10.88
N SER A 85 -15.33 -21.32 10.39
CA SER A 85 -13.92 -21.56 10.04
C SER A 85 -13.44 -20.78 8.82
N SER A 86 -14.37 -20.21 8.05
CA SER A 86 -14.09 -19.39 6.88
C SER A 86 -13.83 -17.91 7.22
N ASN A 87 -13.85 -17.54 8.51
CA ASN A 87 -13.38 -16.23 8.95
C ASN A 87 -11.84 -16.20 9.01
N PRO A 88 -11.18 -15.21 8.38
CA PRO A 88 -9.78 -14.92 8.64
C PRO A 88 -9.54 -14.62 10.13
N THR A 89 -8.34 -14.89 10.63
CA THR A 89 -7.96 -14.65 12.04
C THR A 89 -7.00 -13.47 12.15
N SER A 90 -7.02 -12.75 13.26
CA SER A 90 -6.08 -11.65 13.48
C SER A 90 -4.62 -12.14 13.49
N ALA A 91 -3.71 -11.31 13.01
CA ALA A 91 -2.28 -11.59 12.95
C ALA A 91 -1.45 -10.34 13.19
N ALA A 92 -0.14 -10.51 13.33
CA ALA A 92 0.78 -9.38 13.36
C ALA A 92 1.00 -8.80 11.96
N ASP A 93 1.07 -7.47 11.88
CA ASP A 93 1.44 -6.72 10.68
C ASP A 93 2.93 -6.93 10.32
N ARG A 94 3.40 -6.19 9.31
CA ARG A 94 4.81 -6.16 8.89
C ARG A 94 5.78 -5.61 9.92
N ASN A 95 5.30 -4.85 10.90
CA ASN A 95 6.08 -4.25 11.96
C ASN A 95 6.09 -5.13 13.23
N GLY A 96 5.48 -6.31 13.18
CA GLY A 96 5.36 -7.22 14.31
C GLY A 96 4.29 -6.82 15.33
N GLN A 97 3.44 -5.85 15.01
CA GLN A 97 2.37 -5.41 15.88
C GLN A 97 1.17 -6.36 15.77
N SER A 98 0.87 -7.07 16.84
CA SER A 98 -0.23 -8.02 16.92
C SER A 98 -1.59 -7.38 16.67
N GLY A 99 -2.43 -8.03 15.87
CA GLY A 99 -3.82 -7.62 15.68
C GLY A 99 -4.03 -6.53 14.63
N LYS A 100 -3.04 -6.29 13.78
CA LYS A 100 -3.03 -5.25 12.74
C LYS A 100 -2.93 -5.81 11.32
N ALA A 101 -3.32 -7.06 11.14
CA ALA A 101 -3.42 -7.74 9.86
C ALA A 101 -4.38 -8.92 9.97
N TYR A 102 -4.86 -9.43 8.84
CA TYR A 102 -5.59 -10.69 8.79
C TYR A 102 -4.74 -11.82 8.20
N GLN A 103 -4.74 -12.96 8.89
CA GLN A 103 -4.27 -14.25 8.41
C GLN A 103 -5.39 -14.99 7.69
N PHE A 104 -5.09 -15.43 6.48
CA PHE A 104 -5.95 -16.27 5.65
C PHE A 104 -5.33 -17.65 5.52
N THR A 105 -6.15 -18.68 5.67
CA THR A 105 -5.79 -20.09 5.54
C THR A 105 -6.58 -20.68 4.39
N ALA A 106 -5.91 -21.08 3.32
CA ALA A 106 -6.59 -21.56 2.11
C ALA A 106 -7.44 -22.81 2.37
N SER A 107 -6.98 -23.74 3.21
CA SER A 107 -7.74 -24.94 3.59
C SER A 107 -8.99 -24.65 4.43
N GLY A 108 -9.05 -23.47 5.08
CA GLY A 108 -10.23 -22.98 5.80
C GLY A 108 -11.24 -22.26 4.90
N ASN A 109 -10.95 -22.13 3.59
CA ASN A 109 -11.74 -21.35 2.65
C ASN A 109 -11.97 -19.91 3.15
N GLN A 110 -10.93 -19.27 3.70
CA GLN A 110 -11.05 -18.00 4.39
C GLN A 110 -11.03 -16.81 3.43
N TYR A 111 -11.93 -15.87 3.62
CA TYR A 111 -12.01 -14.64 2.82
C TYR A 111 -12.81 -13.54 3.53
N ILE A 112 -12.75 -12.34 2.99
CA ILE A 112 -13.60 -11.20 3.36
C ILE A 112 -14.40 -10.83 2.12
N SER A 113 -15.69 -10.53 2.27
CA SER A 113 -16.56 -10.17 1.15
C SER A 113 -17.32 -8.89 1.41
N ARG A 114 -17.49 -8.10 0.37
CA ARG A 114 -18.40 -6.96 0.33
C ARG A 114 -19.29 -7.15 -0.90
N ALA A 115 -20.61 -7.22 -0.68
CA ALA A 115 -21.58 -7.19 -1.77
C ALA A 115 -21.33 -5.99 -2.68
N ASP A 116 -21.72 -6.12 -3.94
CA ASP A 116 -21.48 -5.11 -4.97
C ASP A 116 -21.78 -3.68 -4.47
N ASN A 117 -20.86 -2.77 -4.77
CA ASN A 117 -20.96 -1.38 -4.39
C ASN A 117 -20.33 -0.51 -5.49
N PRO A 118 -21.06 0.48 -6.04
CA PRO A 118 -20.55 1.35 -7.11
C PRO A 118 -19.30 2.15 -6.75
N SER A 119 -19.01 2.38 -5.47
CA SER A 119 -17.76 3.02 -5.05
C SER A 119 -16.53 2.12 -5.26
N LEU A 120 -16.73 0.81 -5.38
CA LEU A 120 -15.70 -0.18 -5.69
C LEU A 120 -15.76 -0.63 -7.15
N SER A 121 -16.75 -0.23 -7.94
CA SER A 121 -16.70 -0.37 -9.41
C SER A 121 -15.99 0.84 -10.01
N MET A 122 -15.03 0.58 -10.90
CA MET A 122 -14.18 1.59 -11.50
C MET A 122 -14.86 2.18 -12.73
N GLY A 123 -15.32 1.33 -13.65
CA GLY A 123 -15.58 1.78 -15.02
C GLY A 123 -14.29 2.31 -15.68
N ASP A 124 -14.40 2.84 -16.89
CA ASP A 124 -13.22 3.30 -17.64
C ASP A 124 -12.67 4.65 -17.14
N ILE A 125 -11.97 4.58 -16.00
CA ILE A 125 -11.29 5.68 -15.33
C ILE A 125 -9.90 5.25 -14.89
N ASP A 126 -9.07 6.21 -14.49
CA ASP A 126 -7.85 5.90 -13.75
C ASP A 126 -8.20 5.34 -12.36
N PHE A 127 -7.54 4.28 -11.95
CA PHE A 127 -7.69 3.76 -10.59
C PHE A 127 -6.44 3.04 -10.12
N THR A 128 -6.22 3.02 -8.81
CA THR A 128 -5.05 2.40 -8.16
C THR A 128 -5.51 1.49 -7.02
N ILE A 129 -4.90 0.31 -6.93
CA ILE A 129 -5.09 -0.68 -5.86
C ILE A 129 -3.74 -0.93 -5.20
N SER A 130 -3.72 -0.90 -3.87
CA SER A 130 -2.55 -1.17 -3.04
C SER A 130 -2.89 -2.23 -2.00
N ALA A 131 -1.97 -3.14 -1.70
CA ALA A 131 -2.07 -4.06 -0.57
C ALA A 131 -0.68 -4.46 -0.09
N TRP A 132 -0.55 -4.71 1.21
CA TRP A 132 0.57 -5.47 1.77
C TRP A 132 0.17 -6.95 1.86
N VAL A 133 1.04 -7.82 1.37
CA VAL A 133 0.79 -9.27 1.39
C VAL A 133 1.99 -10.04 1.92
N TYR A 134 1.70 -11.12 2.61
CA TYR A 134 2.67 -12.08 3.13
C TYR A 134 2.24 -13.47 2.70
N MET A 135 3.19 -14.31 2.25
CA MET A 135 2.91 -15.70 1.88
C MET A 135 3.50 -16.65 2.92
N ASP A 136 2.65 -17.49 3.53
CA ASP A 136 3.11 -18.55 4.43
C ASP A 136 3.71 -19.73 3.64
N SER A 137 3.17 -19.97 2.45
CA SER A 137 3.64 -20.98 1.50
C SER A 137 3.53 -20.45 0.08
N VAL A 138 4.35 -20.97 -0.83
CA VAL A 138 4.19 -20.67 -2.26
C VAL A 138 2.90 -21.33 -2.73
N PRO A 139 1.91 -20.58 -3.26
CA PRO A 139 0.69 -21.19 -3.78
C PRO A 139 0.99 -22.18 -4.91
N GLY A 140 0.40 -23.37 -4.84
CA GLY A 140 0.53 -24.40 -5.90
C GLY A 140 -0.31 -24.11 -7.15
N ALA A 141 -1.16 -23.09 -7.10
CA ALA A 141 -2.00 -22.59 -8.18
C ALA A 141 -2.20 -21.08 -8.02
N SER A 142 -2.92 -20.44 -8.95
CA SER A 142 -3.28 -19.03 -8.78
C SER A 142 -4.09 -18.81 -7.50
N SER A 143 -3.70 -17.82 -6.70
CA SER A 143 -4.38 -17.44 -5.45
C SER A 143 -4.72 -15.96 -5.49
N ILE A 144 -5.90 -15.60 -4.99
CA ILE A 144 -6.42 -14.24 -5.08
C ILE A 144 -6.06 -13.43 -3.86
N ILE A 145 -5.52 -12.23 -4.07
CA ILE A 145 -5.29 -11.25 -3.01
C ILE A 145 -6.57 -10.43 -2.82
N LEU A 146 -7.08 -9.83 -3.88
CA LEU A 146 -8.36 -9.11 -3.87
C LEU A 146 -8.92 -8.89 -5.28
N GLY A 147 -10.22 -8.62 -5.41
CA GLY A 147 -10.81 -8.21 -6.67
C GLY A 147 -12.35 -8.13 -6.69
N LYS A 148 -12.87 -7.52 -7.76
CA LYS A 148 -14.26 -7.70 -8.23
C LYS A 148 -14.20 -8.56 -9.47
N PHE A 149 -14.27 -9.88 -9.27
CA PHE A 149 -13.94 -10.81 -10.35
C PHE A 149 -14.71 -12.12 -10.23
N GLU A 150 -15.61 -12.33 -11.18
CA GLU A 150 -16.44 -13.55 -11.29
C GLU A 150 -16.55 -13.99 -12.75
N ALA A 151 -15.95 -15.12 -13.09
CA ALA A 151 -16.00 -15.65 -14.46
C ALA A 151 -17.33 -16.27 -14.82
N ALA A 152 -17.97 -16.97 -13.87
CA ALA A 152 -19.12 -17.83 -14.15
C ALA A 152 -20.30 -17.05 -14.76
N LEU A 153 -20.45 -15.79 -14.37
CA LEU A 153 -21.49 -14.88 -14.86
C LEU A 153 -20.96 -13.76 -15.78
N GLY A 154 -19.70 -13.83 -16.21
CA GLY A 154 -19.10 -12.78 -17.05
C GLY A 154 -19.00 -11.43 -16.32
N GLN A 155 -18.61 -11.45 -15.05
CA GLN A 155 -18.54 -10.30 -14.15
C GLN A 155 -17.08 -10.06 -13.69
N ARG A 156 -16.13 -10.18 -14.61
CA ARG A 156 -14.73 -9.81 -14.38
C ARG A 156 -14.56 -8.31 -14.49
N GLU A 157 -13.92 -7.67 -13.52
CA GLU A 157 -13.57 -6.24 -13.62
C GLU A 157 -12.09 -6.03 -13.30
N TYR A 158 -11.68 -6.26 -12.06
CA TYR A 158 -10.25 -6.22 -11.70
C TYR A 158 -9.88 -7.31 -10.70
N LEU A 159 -8.63 -7.74 -10.73
CA LEU A 159 -8.10 -8.76 -9.86
C LEU A 159 -6.62 -8.53 -9.58
N LEU A 160 -6.25 -8.58 -8.31
CA LEU A 160 -4.86 -8.74 -7.89
C LEU A 160 -4.66 -10.17 -7.37
N ALA A 161 -3.68 -10.86 -7.93
CA ALA A 161 -3.47 -12.28 -7.64
C ALA A 161 -1.98 -12.64 -7.62
N TYR A 162 -1.68 -13.79 -7.05
CA TYR A 162 -0.45 -14.53 -7.31
C TYR A 162 -0.70 -15.59 -8.40
N VAL A 163 0.27 -15.80 -9.28
CA VAL A 163 0.27 -16.82 -10.34
C VAL A 163 1.56 -17.62 -10.31
N THR A 164 1.53 -18.86 -10.81
CA THR A 164 2.66 -19.81 -10.74
C THR A 164 3.52 -19.84 -12.01
N SER A 165 3.07 -19.24 -13.11
CA SER A 165 3.79 -19.23 -14.39
C SER A 165 3.60 -17.89 -15.14
N PRO A 166 4.60 -16.98 -15.10
CA PRO A 166 5.75 -17.02 -14.19
C PRO A 166 5.31 -16.91 -12.72
N SER A 167 6.10 -17.44 -11.78
CA SER A 167 5.85 -17.23 -10.35
C SER A 167 5.91 -15.73 -10.04
N GLY A 168 4.81 -15.14 -9.59
CA GLY A 168 4.76 -13.70 -9.32
C GLY A 168 3.36 -13.13 -9.11
N PHE A 169 3.31 -11.82 -8.90
CA PHE A 169 2.07 -11.09 -8.76
C PHE A 169 1.54 -10.64 -10.12
N ARG A 170 0.22 -10.73 -10.29
CA ARG A 170 -0.52 -10.39 -11.50
C ARG A 170 -1.62 -9.41 -11.18
N PHE A 171 -1.76 -8.41 -12.04
CA PHE A 171 -2.92 -7.53 -12.08
C PHE A 171 -3.70 -7.78 -13.36
N VAL A 172 -5.01 -7.99 -13.23
CA VAL A 172 -5.95 -8.22 -14.33
C VAL A 172 -6.96 -7.09 -14.35
N VAL A 173 -7.28 -6.58 -15.54
CA VAL A 173 -8.39 -5.66 -15.77
C VAL A 173 -9.17 -6.12 -16.98
N SER A 174 -10.46 -6.38 -16.81
CA SER A 174 -11.34 -6.83 -17.89
C SER A 174 -12.02 -5.66 -18.57
N ASN A 175 -12.10 -5.71 -19.88
CA ASN A 175 -12.81 -4.74 -20.71
C ASN A 175 -14.28 -5.10 -20.95
N ASP A 176 -14.67 -6.37 -20.82
CA ASP A 176 -15.98 -6.87 -21.26
C ASP A 176 -16.65 -7.86 -20.29
N GLY A 177 -16.07 -8.08 -19.10
CA GLY A 177 -16.58 -9.05 -18.13
C GLY A 177 -16.12 -10.48 -18.38
N THR A 178 -15.52 -10.77 -19.53
CA THR A 178 -15.14 -12.12 -19.97
C THR A 178 -13.66 -12.32 -20.19
N ALA A 179 -13.00 -11.35 -20.84
CA ALA A 179 -11.57 -11.36 -21.08
C ALA A 179 -10.79 -11.06 -19.79
N SER A 180 -9.55 -11.52 -19.73
CA SER A 180 -8.63 -11.28 -18.61
C SER A 180 -7.32 -10.66 -19.08
N PRO A 181 -7.28 -9.48 -19.74
CA PRO A 181 -6.03 -8.74 -19.95
C PRO A 181 -5.26 -8.55 -18.65
N TYR A 182 -3.96 -8.76 -18.68
CA TYR A 182 -3.14 -8.76 -17.46
C TYR A 182 -1.74 -8.18 -17.66
N VAL A 183 -1.12 -7.83 -16.54
CA VAL A 183 0.30 -7.53 -16.42
C VAL A 183 0.87 -8.31 -15.24
N ASP A 184 2.02 -8.94 -15.46
CA ASP A 184 2.79 -9.63 -14.43
C ASP A 184 3.95 -8.76 -13.95
N ALA A 185 4.23 -8.80 -12.65
CA ALA A 185 5.37 -8.11 -12.04
C ALA A 185 6.72 -8.80 -12.31
N THR A 186 7.02 -9.11 -13.58
CA THR A 186 8.20 -9.89 -13.98
C THR A 186 9.53 -9.19 -13.67
N ASN A 187 9.56 -7.87 -13.56
CA ASN A 187 10.76 -7.12 -13.17
C ASN A 187 11.16 -7.36 -11.71
N PHE A 188 10.21 -7.74 -10.85
CA PHE A 188 10.49 -8.13 -9.47
C PHE A 188 11.00 -9.57 -9.37
N GLY A 189 10.47 -10.47 -10.21
CA GLY A 189 10.78 -11.89 -10.20
C GLY A 189 9.90 -12.69 -9.23
N ALA A 190 10.33 -13.90 -8.89
CA ALA A 190 9.57 -14.80 -8.04
C ALA A 190 9.67 -14.38 -6.55
N PRO A 191 8.55 -14.08 -5.88
CA PRO A 191 8.57 -13.75 -4.45
C PRO A 191 8.89 -14.98 -3.60
N SER A 192 9.68 -14.80 -2.55
CA SER A 192 9.89 -15.80 -1.49
C SER A 192 8.75 -15.78 -0.47
N THR A 193 8.57 -16.89 0.23
CA THR A 193 7.70 -16.95 1.41
C THR A 193 8.31 -16.19 2.58
N ALA A 194 7.52 -16.09 3.65
CA ALA A 194 7.93 -15.49 4.90
C ALA A 194 8.37 -14.01 4.82
N THR A 195 7.91 -13.29 3.79
CA THR A 195 8.32 -11.92 3.47
C THR A 195 7.07 -11.08 3.13
N TRP A 196 7.03 -9.85 3.64
CA TRP A 196 6.00 -8.87 3.28
C TRP A 196 6.35 -8.17 1.96
N TYR A 197 5.36 -8.05 1.08
CA TYR A 197 5.46 -7.32 -0.17
C TYR A 197 4.37 -6.27 -0.24
N HIS A 198 4.77 -5.05 -0.60
CA HIS A 198 3.82 -4.03 -1.02
C HIS A 198 3.55 -4.21 -2.50
N ILE A 199 2.29 -4.37 -2.88
CA ILE A 199 1.91 -4.46 -4.27
C ILE A 199 1.03 -3.26 -4.58
N ILE A 200 1.39 -2.55 -5.63
CA ILE A 200 0.59 -1.49 -6.18
C ILE A 200 0.34 -1.74 -7.65
N ALA A 201 -0.92 -1.67 -8.05
CA ALA A 201 -1.35 -1.88 -9.42
C ALA A 201 -2.35 -0.80 -9.81
N TRP A 202 -2.29 -0.34 -11.06
CA TRP A 202 -3.17 0.73 -11.51
C TRP A 202 -3.53 0.61 -12.98
N HIS A 203 -4.72 1.10 -13.31
CA HIS A 203 -5.15 1.37 -14.67
C HIS A 203 -4.94 2.86 -14.95
N ASP A 204 -4.35 3.15 -16.11
CA ASP A 204 -4.18 4.50 -16.64
C ASP A 204 -4.97 4.58 -17.95
N ALA A 205 -6.15 5.18 -17.87
CA ALA A 205 -7.10 5.32 -18.98
C ALA A 205 -6.57 6.32 -20.03
N ALA A 206 -5.80 7.33 -19.61
CA ALA A 206 -5.22 8.30 -20.52
C ALA A 206 -4.08 7.68 -21.35
N ALA A 207 -3.20 6.90 -20.72
CA ALA A 207 -2.11 6.20 -21.37
C ALA A 207 -2.53 4.86 -22.01
N ASN A 208 -3.76 4.37 -21.74
CA ASN A 208 -4.25 3.06 -22.15
C ASN A 208 -3.33 1.93 -21.68
N THR A 209 -3.02 1.89 -20.39
CA THR A 209 -2.15 0.86 -19.79
C THR A 209 -2.68 0.31 -18.48
N ILE A 210 -2.34 -0.94 -18.21
CA ILE A 210 -2.40 -1.52 -16.87
C ILE A 210 -0.98 -1.76 -16.39
N ASN A 211 -0.76 -1.48 -15.10
CA ASN A 211 0.56 -1.39 -14.52
C ASN A 211 0.60 -2.10 -13.17
N ILE A 212 1.75 -2.66 -12.84
CA ILE A 212 2.00 -3.27 -11.54
C ILE A 212 3.44 -2.99 -11.09
N LYS A 213 3.61 -2.79 -9.79
CA LYS A 213 4.89 -2.60 -9.14
C LYS A 213 4.87 -3.29 -7.78
N VAL A 214 5.99 -3.90 -7.43
CA VAL A 214 6.20 -4.58 -6.14
C VAL A 214 7.28 -3.82 -5.38
N ASN A 215 7.01 -3.51 -4.11
CA ASN A 215 7.81 -2.63 -3.27
C ASN A 215 8.14 -1.31 -3.99
N ASN A 216 9.31 -0.73 -3.74
CA ASN A 216 9.80 0.39 -4.52
C ASN A 216 10.49 -0.02 -5.85
N GLY A 217 10.17 -1.20 -6.40
CA GLY A 217 10.80 -1.76 -7.61
C GLY A 217 10.42 -1.08 -8.93
N THR A 218 10.82 -1.69 -10.04
CA THR A 218 10.50 -1.21 -11.40
C THR A 218 9.09 -1.61 -11.80
N THR A 219 8.36 -0.70 -12.44
CA THR A 219 7.02 -0.94 -12.98
C THR A 219 7.06 -1.89 -14.17
N ASN A 220 6.12 -2.83 -14.20
CA ASN A 220 5.73 -3.54 -15.42
C ASN A 220 4.44 -2.90 -15.97
N SER A 221 4.35 -2.79 -17.30
CA SER A 221 3.22 -2.15 -17.98
C SER A 221 2.82 -2.97 -19.20
N THR A 222 1.51 -3.10 -19.44
CA THR A 222 0.91 -3.74 -20.62
C THR A 222 -0.13 -2.79 -21.21
N ALA A 223 -0.22 -2.73 -22.54
CA ALA A 223 -1.26 -1.97 -23.23
C ALA A 223 -2.66 -2.50 -22.90
N HIS A 224 -3.59 -1.59 -22.63
CA HIS A 224 -4.98 -1.86 -22.32
C HIS A 224 -5.86 -0.79 -22.95
N THR A 225 -6.28 -1.00 -24.20
CA THR A 225 -6.86 0.04 -25.06
C THR A 225 -8.38 0.03 -25.11
N THR A 226 -9.04 -0.80 -24.31
CA THR A 226 -10.47 -1.07 -24.42
C THR A 226 -11.17 -0.91 -23.09
N GLY A 227 -10.93 0.19 -22.37
CA GLY A 227 -11.63 0.56 -21.15
C GLY A 227 -11.81 -0.54 -20.09
N VAL A 228 -12.75 -0.34 -19.15
CA VAL A 228 -12.93 -1.24 -18.00
C VAL A 228 -14.39 -1.58 -17.81
N PHE A 229 -14.68 -2.86 -17.69
CA PHE A 229 -16.02 -3.37 -17.46
C PHE A 229 -16.49 -3.02 -16.04
N ASN A 230 -17.71 -2.49 -15.91
CA ASN A 230 -18.33 -2.25 -14.61
C ASN A 230 -19.04 -3.54 -14.16
N SER A 231 -18.46 -4.26 -13.21
CA SER A 231 -18.96 -5.53 -12.73
C SER A 231 -19.91 -5.36 -11.56
N THR A 232 -20.94 -6.20 -11.52
CA THR A 232 -21.83 -6.38 -10.36
C THR A 232 -21.36 -7.52 -9.43
N ALA A 233 -20.14 -8.03 -9.62
CA ALA A 233 -19.54 -9.01 -8.70
C ALA A 233 -19.29 -8.38 -7.33
N ALA A 234 -19.36 -9.21 -6.28
CA ALA A 234 -18.87 -8.83 -4.96
C ALA A 234 -17.38 -8.49 -5.00
N PHE A 235 -16.97 -7.52 -4.19
CA PHE A 235 -15.56 -7.29 -3.89
C PHE A 235 -15.11 -8.29 -2.83
N GLN A 236 -14.00 -8.98 -3.07
CA GLN A 236 -13.45 -9.94 -2.12
C GLN A 236 -11.98 -9.68 -1.84
N ILE A 237 -11.56 -10.01 -0.63
CA ILE A 237 -10.17 -10.09 -0.20
C ILE A 237 -9.90 -11.54 0.21
N GLY A 238 -8.84 -12.12 -0.36
CA GLY A 238 -8.41 -13.49 -0.07
C GLY A 238 -9.11 -14.59 -0.87
N ALA A 239 -10.02 -14.27 -1.78
CA ALA A 239 -10.69 -15.26 -2.62
C ALA A 239 -11.24 -14.69 -3.94
N TYR A 240 -11.58 -15.62 -4.82
CA TYR A 240 -12.30 -15.43 -6.07
C TYR A 240 -13.82 -15.56 -5.89
N SER A 241 -14.64 -14.88 -6.72
CA SER A 241 -16.11 -14.89 -6.57
C SER A 241 -16.79 -15.89 -7.50
N ASN A 242 -17.75 -16.64 -6.93
CA ASN A 242 -18.72 -17.53 -7.57
C ASN A 242 -18.18 -18.52 -8.65
N PRO A 243 -17.94 -19.80 -8.28
CA PRO A 243 -17.91 -20.30 -6.91
C PRO A 243 -16.74 -19.68 -6.15
N VAL A 244 -16.85 -19.57 -4.83
CA VAL A 244 -15.74 -19.04 -4.04
C VAL A 244 -14.57 -20.03 -4.07
N SER A 245 -13.42 -19.59 -4.59
CA SER A 245 -12.25 -20.45 -4.82
C SER A 245 -10.93 -19.64 -4.78
N ASN A 246 -9.81 -20.32 -5.10
CA ASN A 246 -8.48 -19.70 -5.26
C ASN A 246 -8.04 -18.89 -4.02
N PHE A 247 -8.27 -19.47 -2.85
CA PHE A 247 -8.03 -18.84 -1.57
C PHE A 247 -6.56 -18.43 -1.37
N TRP A 248 -6.37 -17.29 -0.72
CA TRP A 248 -5.07 -16.85 -0.24
C TRP A 248 -4.61 -17.71 0.95
N ASN A 249 -3.29 -17.93 1.04
CA ASN A 249 -2.67 -18.59 2.19
C ASN A 249 -1.52 -17.74 2.72
N GLY A 250 -1.81 -16.92 3.71
CA GLY A 250 -0.88 -15.94 4.24
C GLY A 250 -1.61 -14.71 4.77
N ARG A 251 -0.88 -13.62 4.98
CA ARG A 251 -1.43 -12.39 5.59
C ARG A 251 -1.69 -11.32 4.54
N ILE A 252 -2.70 -10.51 4.78
CA ILE A 252 -3.02 -9.32 4.00
C ILE A 252 -3.24 -8.16 4.97
N ASP A 253 -2.74 -7.00 4.59
CA ASP A 253 -2.76 -5.77 5.38
C ASP A 253 -2.82 -4.53 4.46
N ASP A 254 -3.24 -3.39 4.98
CA ASP A 254 -3.18 -2.06 4.35
C ASP A 254 -3.75 -2.05 2.91
N VAL A 255 -4.94 -2.62 2.73
CA VAL A 255 -5.62 -2.63 1.42
C VAL A 255 -6.21 -1.25 1.16
N ARG A 256 -5.81 -0.60 0.06
CA ARG A 256 -6.30 0.72 -0.33
C ARG A 256 -6.73 0.75 -1.79
N ILE A 257 -7.85 1.39 -2.08
CA ILE A 257 -8.39 1.56 -3.44
C ILE A 257 -8.63 3.04 -3.72
N TYR A 258 -8.23 3.50 -4.90
CA TYR A 258 -8.33 4.88 -5.36
C TYR A 258 -8.99 4.94 -6.72
N LYS A 259 -9.91 5.88 -6.95
CA LYS A 259 -10.47 6.19 -8.28
C LYS A 259 -9.64 7.25 -9.03
N ARG A 260 -8.32 7.12 -8.94
CA ARG A 260 -7.33 7.92 -9.69
C ARG A 260 -6.00 7.19 -9.79
N ALA A 261 -5.16 7.63 -10.72
CA ALA A 261 -3.75 7.30 -10.70
C ALA A 261 -3.04 8.03 -9.54
N LEU A 262 -2.11 7.34 -8.89
CA LEU A 262 -1.20 7.95 -7.92
C LEU A 262 0.10 8.40 -8.59
N SER A 263 0.66 9.53 -8.14
CA SER A 263 1.98 9.95 -8.59
C SER A 263 3.08 9.03 -8.04
N SER A 264 4.24 8.98 -8.68
CA SER A 264 5.36 8.16 -8.19
C SER A 264 5.77 8.50 -6.75
N ALA A 265 5.64 9.77 -6.34
CA ALA A 265 5.91 10.20 -4.97
C ALA A 265 4.85 9.67 -3.98
N GLN A 266 3.56 9.68 -4.37
CA GLN A 266 2.48 9.09 -3.57
C GLN A 266 2.66 7.58 -3.42
N ILE A 267 3.06 6.89 -4.48
CA ILE A 267 3.35 5.45 -4.45
C ILE A 267 4.51 5.14 -3.49
N GLN A 268 5.59 5.91 -3.57
CA GLN A 268 6.74 5.78 -2.66
C GLN A 268 6.34 6.05 -1.21
N GLN A 269 5.48 7.04 -0.98
CA GLN A 269 4.98 7.36 0.34
C GLN A 269 4.15 6.21 0.93
N LEU A 270 3.23 5.60 0.15
CA LEU A 270 2.48 4.40 0.59
C LEU A 270 3.42 3.24 0.96
N TYR A 271 4.48 3.04 0.19
CA TYR A 271 5.49 2.03 0.52
C TYR A 271 6.29 2.38 1.78
N ALA A 272 6.62 3.66 2.00
CA ALA A 272 7.41 4.11 3.14
C ALA A 272 6.62 4.09 4.47
N GLU A 273 5.33 4.46 4.46
CA GLU A 273 4.39 4.23 5.57
C GLU A 273 4.35 2.74 5.97
N GLY A 274 4.59 1.92 4.95
CA GLY A 274 4.82 0.49 4.96
C GLY A 274 5.95 -0.09 5.79
N LEU A 275 6.95 0.71 6.15
CA LEU A 275 8.19 0.18 6.70
C LEU A 275 8.34 0.63 8.16
N SER A 276 8.63 -0.32 9.04
CA SER A 276 9.08 -0.06 10.41
C SER A 276 10.40 0.71 10.32
N ASP A 277 10.31 2.03 10.45
CA ASP A 277 11.36 3.03 10.75
C ASP A 277 10.94 4.45 10.27
N HIS A 278 9.74 4.59 9.69
CA HIS A 278 9.09 5.89 9.46
C HIS A 278 7.79 6.05 10.25
N SER A 279 7.72 5.48 11.47
CA SER A 279 6.79 6.09 12.42
C SER A 279 7.31 7.51 12.63
N LEU A 280 6.55 8.49 12.14
CA LEU A 280 6.81 9.89 12.42
C LEU A 280 6.74 9.99 13.94
N ALA A 281 7.92 10.17 14.55
CA ALA A 281 8.19 10.12 15.98
C ALA A 281 6.93 10.38 16.83
N GLN A 282 6.37 9.31 17.39
CA GLN A 282 5.69 9.41 18.67
C GLN A 282 6.75 9.18 19.75
N GLU A 283 7.52 10.24 20.06
CA GLU A 283 8.12 10.44 21.38
C GLU A 283 7.36 11.54 22.11
#